data_AF-A0A969TDT9-F1
#
_entry.id   AF-A0A969TDT9-F1
#
_cell.length_a   1.000
_cell.length_b   1.000
_cell.length_c   1.000
_cell.angle_alpha   90.00
_cell.angle_beta   90.00
_cell.angle_gamma   90.00
#
_symmetry.space_group_name_H-M   'P 1'
#
loop_
_entity.id
_entity.type
_entity.pdbx_description
1 polymer ?
#
loop_
_entity_poly.entity_id
_entity_poly.type
_entity_poly.pdbx_seq_one_letter_code
_entity_poly.pdbx_strand_id
1 'polypeptide(L)'
;MSKTNLDERKVTAIIALTDGEPVAEASRLANVSRQTIYDWMIDCPQFQRVLNRRLLAITHLKVMLSLPHIETSISTIVEIRDDMNNKPSVRLQASKDLLEITSSLASYSINAELSDLRQQLGGDDAET
;
A
#
# COMPACT_ATOMS: atom_id res chain seq x y z
N MET A 1 7.37 8.30 -26.85
CA MET A 1 6.99 7.19 -25.96
C MET A 1 8.00 6.05 -26.11
N SER A 2 8.95 5.91 -25.18
CA SER A 2 9.93 4.80 -25.22
C SER A 2 9.20 3.49 -24.89
N LYS A 3 9.12 2.56 -25.86
CA LYS A 3 8.65 1.19 -25.62
C LYS A 3 9.49 0.59 -24.50
N THR A 4 8.85 0.28 -23.37
CA THR A 4 9.49 -0.40 -22.25
C THR A 4 9.78 -1.83 -22.69
N ASN A 5 10.94 -2.04 -23.31
CA ASN A 5 11.29 -3.35 -23.87
C ASN A 5 11.85 -4.23 -22.75
N LEU A 6 10.96 -4.74 -21.91
CA LEU A 6 11.27 -5.87 -21.02
C LEU A 6 11.22 -7.13 -21.87
N ASP A 7 12.25 -7.95 -21.77
CA ASP A 7 12.21 -9.30 -22.34
C ASP A 7 11.17 -10.16 -21.61
N GLU A 8 10.78 -11.26 -22.26
CA GLU A 8 9.75 -12.18 -21.77
C GLU A 8 10.09 -12.75 -20.39
N ARG A 9 11.37 -13.01 -20.10
CA ARG A 9 11.80 -13.55 -18.80
C ARG A 9 11.59 -12.54 -17.68
N LYS A 10 11.93 -11.26 -17.93
CA LYS A 10 11.65 -10.17 -16.99
C LYS A 10 10.15 -10.00 -16.75
N VAL A 11 9.34 -10.09 -17.79
CA VAL A 11 7.88 -10.00 -17.66
C VAL A 11 7.34 -11.15 -16.81
N THR A 12 7.75 -12.39 -17.08
CA THR A 12 7.35 -13.57 -16.30
C THR A 12 7.75 -13.45 -14.84
N ALA A 13 8.99 -13.01 -14.56
CA ALA A 13 9.45 -12.78 -13.20
C ALA A 13 8.62 -11.70 -12.47
N ILE A 14 8.33 -10.59 -13.16
CA ILE A 14 7.50 -9.51 -12.58
C ILE A 14 6.12 -10.04 -12.22
N ILE A 15 5.47 -10.82 -13.10
CA ILE A 15 4.15 -11.38 -12.84
C ILE A 15 4.19 -12.26 -11.58
N ALA A 16 5.11 -13.22 -11.52
CA ALA A 16 5.25 -14.10 -10.36
C ALA A 16 5.48 -13.32 -9.05
N LEU A 17 6.38 -12.33 -9.06
CA LEU A 17 6.64 -11.50 -7.89
C LEU A 17 5.41 -10.68 -7.48
N THR A 18 4.63 -10.18 -8.44
CA THR A 18 3.40 -9.42 -8.14
C THR A 18 2.26 -10.29 -7.62
N ASP A 19 2.25 -11.58 -7.97
CA ASP A 19 1.31 -12.57 -7.45
C ASP A 19 1.67 -13.03 -6.03
N GLY A 20 2.82 -12.60 -5.50
CA GLY A 20 3.28 -12.91 -4.15
C GLY A 20 4.21 -14.12 -4.07
N GLU A 21 4.64 -14.66 -5.22
CA GLU A 21 5.57 -15.79 -5.24
C GLU A 21 6.96 -15.37 -4.72
N PRO A 22 7.68 -16.26 -4.02
CA PRO A 22 9.04 -15.98 -3.58
C PRO A 22 9.99 -15.90 -4.79
N VAL A 23 11.12 -15.19 -4.63
CA VAL A 23 12.17 -15.06 -5.67
C VAL A 23 12.62 -16.41 -6.22
N ALA A 24 12.63 -17.46 -5.39
CA ALA A 24 12.91 -18.82 -5.81
C ALA A 24 11.98 -19.30 -6.92
N GLU A 25 10.68 -19.11 -6.74
CA GLU A 25 9.67 -19.56 -7.70
C GLU A 25 9.61 -18.64 -8.92
N ALA A 26 9.73 -17.33 -8.73
CA ALA A 26 9.86 -16.37 -9.84
C ALA A 26 11.06 -16.69 -10.75
N SER A 27 12.20 -17.08 -10.17
CA SER A 27 13.39 -17.49 -10.94
C SER A 27 13.16 -18.78 -11.73
N ARG A 28 12.43 -19.74 -11.15
CA ARG A 28 12.06 -21.00 -11.80
C ARG A 28 11.14 -20.75 -12.99
N LEU A 29 10.10 -19.94 -12.80
CA LEU A 29 9.12 -19.59 -13.83
C LEU A 29 9.75 -18.78 -14.99
N ALA A 30 10.64 -17.85 -14.67
CA ALA A 30 11.35 -17.03 -15.66
C ALA A 30 12.56 -17.75 -16.31
N ASN A 31 12.87 -18.98 -15.88
CA ASN A 31 14.01 -19.77 -16.33
C ASN A 31 15.35 -19.00 -16.24
N VAL A 32 15.62 -18.43 -15.06
CA VAL A 32 16.86 -17.71 -14.73
C VAL A 32 17.34 -18.08 -13.33
N SER A 33 18.56 -17.67 -12.97
CA SER A 33 19.04 -17.83 -11.61
C SER A 33 18.35 -16.84 -10.65
N ARG A 34 18.30 -17.16 -9.35
CA ARG A 34 17.83 -16.20 -8.32
C ARG A 34 18.67 -14.93 -8.31
N GLN A 35 19.99 -15.06 -8.50
CA GLN A 35 20.90 -13.91 -8.55
C GLN A 35 20.50 -12.94 -9.67
N THR A 36 20.15 -13.46 -10.84
CA THR A 36 19.67 -12.65 -11.97
C THR A 36 18.43 -11.83 -11.62
N ILE A 37 17.50 -12.38 -10.83
CA ILE A 37 16.33 -11.63 -10.35
C ILE A 37 16.77 -10.50 -9.40
N TYR A 38 17.66 -10.77 -8.45
CA TYR A 38 18.20 -9.76 -7.55
C TYR A 38 18.94 -8.65 -8.33
N ASP A 39 19.77 -9.00 -9.31
CA ASP A 39 20.46 -8.06 -10.17
C ASP A 39 19.46 -7.17 -10.92
N TRP A 40 18.34 -7.72 -11.42
CA TRP A 40 17.29 -6.90 -12.04
C TRP A 40 16.57 -5.98 -11.03
N MET A 41 16.38 -6.43 -9.80
CA MET A 41 15.78 -5.61 -8.75
C MET A 41 16.68 -4.47 -8.29
N ILE A 42 18.00 -4.54 -8.51
CA ILE A 42 18.96 -3.52 -8.09
C ILE A 42 19.43 -2.65 -9.27
N ASP A 43 19.79 -3.27 -10.39
CA ASP A 43 20.54 -2.64 -11.48
C ASP A 43 19.69 -2.40 -12.74
N CYS A 44 18.41 -2.78 -12.75
CA CYS A 44 17.52 -2.64 -13.91
C CYS A 44 16.35 -1.68 -13.62
N PRO A 45 16.52 -0.36 -13.85
CA PRO A 45 15.49 0.65 -13.55
C PRO A 45 14.14 0.39 -14.23
N GLN A 46 14.14 -0.18 -15.44
CA GLN A 46 12.91 -0.56 -16.14
C GLN A 46 12.17 -1.72 -15.46
N PHE A 47 12.90 -2.68 -14.89
CA PHE A 47 12.32 -3.79 -14.15
C PHE A 47 11.68 -3.27 -12.85
N GLN A 48 12.45 -2.51 -12.06
CA GLN A 48 11.98 -1.88 -10.82
C GLN A 48 10.71 -1.04 -11.06
N ARG A 49 10.73 -0.17 -12.08
CA ARG A 49 9.60 0.70 -12.40
C ARG A 49 8.33 -0.07 -12.72
N VAL A 50 8.42 -1.15 -13.50
CA VAL A 50 7.24 -1.95 -13.87
C VAL A 50 6.76 -2.79 -12.68
N LEU A 51 7.67 -3.38 -11.92
CA LEU A 51 7.37 -4.11 -10.69
C LEU A 51 6.65 -3.19 -9.68
N ASN A 52 7.24 -2.05 -9.35
CA ASN A 52 6.68 -1.08 -8.39
C ASN A 52 5.32 -0.55 -8.86
N ARG A 53 5.16 -0.26 -10.17
CA ARG A 53 3.87 0.17 -10.72
C ARG A 53 2.78 -0.88 -10.54
N ARG A 54 3.11 -2.17 -10.76
CA ARG A 54 2.14 -3.26 -10.58
C ARG A 54 1.82 -3.48 -9.12
N LEU A 55 2.82 -3.48 -8.24
CA LEU A 55 2.61 -3.58 -6.79
C LEU A 55 1.71 -2.45 -6.28
N LEU A 56 1.97 -1.21 -6.71
CA LEU A 56 1.13 -0.06 -6.37
C LEU A 56 -0.31 -0.22 -6.88
N ALA A 57 -0.50 -0.70 -8.12
CA ALA A 57 -1.83 -0.95 -8.67
C ALA A 57 -2.58 -2.03 -7.88
N ILE A 58 -1.91 -3.12 -7.49
CA ILE A 58 -2.50 -4.17 -6.65
C ILE A 58 -2.85 -3.63 -5.27
N THR A 59 -1.97 -2.86 -4.63
CA THR A 59 -2.25 -2.20 -3.35
C THR A 59 -3.46 -1.29 -3.45
N HIS A 60 -3.55 -0.46 -4.48
CA HIS A 60 -4.69 0.41 -4.72
C HIS A 60 -5.99 -0.39 -4.89
N LEU A 61 -5.98 -1.47 -5.69
CA LEU A 61 -7.13 -2.36 -5.84
C LEU A 61 -7.55 -2.99 -4.51
N LYS A 62 -6.60 -3.48 -3.70
CA LYS A 62 -6.88 -4.03 -2.37
C LYS A 62 -7.54 -2.99 -1.46
N VAL A 63 -7.04 -1.76 -1.45
CA VAL A 63 -7.64 -0.65 -0.71
C VAL A 63 -9.06 -0.39 -1.19
N MET A 64 -9.28 -0.22 -2.50
CA MET A 64 -10.63 0.02 -3.04
C MET A 64 -11.61 -1.11 -2.70
N LEU A 65 -11.17 -2.37 -2.77
CA LEU A 65 -11.99 -3.51 -2.38
C LEU A 65 -12.28 -3.54 -0.87
N SER A 66 -11.38 -3.02 -0.03
CA SER A 66 -11.58 -2.95 1.43
C SER A 66 -12.46 -1.79 1.89
N LEU A 67 -12.51 -0.67 1.15
CA LEU A 67 -13.20 0.55 1.58
C LEU A 67 -14.67 0.33 1.96
N PRO A 68 -15.50 -0.36 1.15
CA PRO A 68 -16.90 -0.61 1.51
C PRO A 68 -17.06 -1.41 2.81
N HIS A 69 -16.13 -2.34 3.07
CA HIS A 69 -16.13 -3.15 4.30
C HIS A 69 -15.73 -2.33 5.52
N ILE A 70 -14.80 -1.38 5.36
CA ILE A 70 -14.41 -0.44 6.40
C ILE A 70 -15.60 0.46 6.76
N GLU A 71 -16.27 1.05 5.77
CA GLU A 71 -17.45 1.90 5.98
C GLU A 71 -18.56 1.13 6.72
N THR A 72 -18.87 -0.09 6.27
CA THR A 72 -19.86 -0.95 6.92
C THR A 72 -19.47 -1.28 8.36
N SER A 73 -18.19 -1.56 8.61
CA SER A 73 -17.69 -1.84 9.96
C SER A 73 -17.81 -0.63 10.87
N ILE A 74 -17.47 0.56 10.38
CA ILE A 74 -17.62 1.82 11.12
C ILE A 74 -19.10 2.07 11.44
N SER A 75 -20.01 1.89 10.48
CA SER A 75 -21.45 2.04 10.70
C SER A 75 -21.94 1.09 11.79
N THR A 76 -21.52 -0.17 11.74
CA THR A 76 -21.87 -1.18 12.74
C THR A 76 -21.38 -0.79 14.13
N ILE A 77 -20.16 -0.26 14.26
CA ILE A 77 -19.63 0.20 15.55
C ILE A 77 -20.45 1.39 16.09
N VAL A 78 -20.86 2.32 15.22
CA VAL A 78 -21.73 3.45 15.58
C VAL A 78 -23.09 2.96 16.06
N GLU A 79 -23.71 2.02 15.35
CA GLU A 79 -24.99 1.41 15.75
C GLU A 79 -24.89 0.72 17.11
N ILE A 80 -23.81 -0.06 17.35
CA ILE A 80 -23.56 -0.71 18.64
C ILE A 80 -23.42 0.33 19.76
N ARG A 81 -22.70 1.43 19.50
CA ARG A 81 -22.50 2.53 20.45
C ARG A 81 -23.81 3.21 20.82
N ASP A 82 -24.70 3.42 19.85
CA ASP A 82 -25.90 4.24 20.02
C ASP A 82 -27.13 3.43 20.47
N ASP A 83 -27.13 2.11 20.32
CA ASP A 83 -28.20 1.23 20.79
C ASP A 83 -28.19 1.07 22.33
N MET A 84 -29.19 1.68 22.98
CA MET A 84 -29.36 1.64 24.43
C MET A 84 -29.66 0.25 25.01
N ASN A 85 -30.03 -0.73 24.17
CA ASN A 85 -30.23 -2.11 24.58
C ASN A 85 -28.89 -2.86 24.75
N ASN A 86 -27.81 -2.40 24.13
CA ASN A 86 -26.48 -2.95 24.37
C ASN A 86 -26.00 -2.65 25.79
N LYS A 87 -25.16 -3.53 26.35
CA LYS A 87 -24.57 -3.32 27.68
C LYS A 87 -23.74 -2.02 27.69
N PRO A 88 -23.75 -1.23 28.79
CA PRO A 88 -22.95 -0.01 28.87
C PRO A 88 -21.45 -0.21 28.58
N SER A 89 -20.88 -1.35 28.98
CA SER A 89 -19.49 -1.70 28.70
C SER A 89 -19.22 -1.94 27.20
N VAL A 90 -20.18 -2.50 26.47
CA VAL A 90 -20.08 -2.74 25.01
C VAL A 90 -20.13 -1.40 24.27
N ARG A 91 -21.05 -0.50 24.67
CA ARG A 91 -21.11 0.86 24.10
C ARG A 91 -19.84 1.66 24.39
N LEU A 92 -19.29 1.53 25.60
CA LEU A 92 -18.02 2.17 25.95
C LEU A 92 -16.87 1.64 25.09
N GLN A 93 -16.82 0.34 24.82
CA GLN A 93 -15.80 -0.22 23.93
C GLN A 93 -15.95 0.31 22.50
N ALA A 94 -17.16 0.32 21.95
CA ALA A 94 -17.43 0.90 20.64
C ALA A 94 -17.02 2.38 20.54
N SER A 95 -17.28 3.18 21.59
CA SER A 95 -16.79 4.56 21.67
C SER A 95 -15.27 4.67 21.67
N LYS A 96 -14.56 3.77 22.38
CA LYS A 96 -13.09 3.74 22.40
C LYS A 96 -12.52 3.37 21.02
N ASP A 97 -13.09 2.36 20.39
CA ASP A 97 -12.67 1.90 19.07
C ASP A 97 -12.83 3.03 18.02
N LEU A 98 -13.97 3.75 18.04
CA LEU A 98 -14.18 4.91 17.18
C LEU A 98 -13.21 6.07 17.47
N LEU A 99 -12.90 6.32 18.75
CA LEU A 99 -11.94 7.35 19.11
C LEU A 99 -10.54 6.99 18.59
N GLU A 100 -10.10 5.75 18.74
CA GLU A 100 -8.82 5.25 18.25
C GLU A 100 -8.71 5.37 16.71
N ILE A 101 -9.75 4.97 15.98
CA ILE A 101 -9.83 5.12 14.52
C ILE A 101 -9.69 6.61 14.14
N THR A 102 -10.46 7.49 14.79
CA THR A 102 -10.48 8.92 14.47
C THR A 102 -9.15 9.60 14.79
N SER A 103 -8.55 9.30 15.95
CA SER A 103 -7.23 9.82 16.35
C SER A 103 -6.11 9.37 15.41
N SER A 104 -6.16 8.12 14.95
CA SER A 104 -5.20 7.59 13.99
C SER A 104 -5.30 8.29 12.63
N LEU A 105 -6.54 8.52 12.13
CA LEU A 105 -6.78 9.25 10.89
C LEU A 105 -6.31 10.72 10.97
N ALA A 106 -6.61 11.40 12.07
CA ALA A 106 -6.16 12.77 12.28
C ALA A 106 -4.63 12.88 12.29
N SER A 107 -3.96 11.93 12.96
CA SER A 107 -2.50 11.85 13.01
C SER A 107 -1.89 11.62 11.62
N TYR A 108 -2.52 10.78 10.79
CA TYR A 108 -2.09 10.56 9.42
C TYR A 108 -2.20 11.82 8.56
N SER A 109 -3.34 12.54 8.62
CA SER A 109 -3.54 13.80 7.87
C SER A 109 -2.49 14.84 8.24
N ILE A 110 -2.27 15.04 9.54
CA ILE A 110 -1.27 16.00 10.05
C ILE A 110 0.14 15.62 9.57
N ASN A 111 0.50 14.34 9.61
CA ASN A 111 1.81 13.89 9.17
C ASN A 111 2.01 14.03 7.64
N ALA A 112 0.97 13.81 6.85
CA ALA A 112 1.00 14.03 5.41
C ALA A 112 1.21 15.53 5.09
N GLU A 113 0.42 16.40 5.70
CA GLU A 113 0.56 17.86 5.57
C GLU A 113 1.94 18.36 6.01
N LEU A 114 2.47 17.84 7.12
CA LEU A 114 3.83 18.15 7.58
C LEU A 114 4.91 17.68 6.61
N SER A 115 4.73 16.51 5.97
CA SER A 115 5.66 16.01 4.96
C SER A 115 5.68 16.93 3.74
N ASP A 116 4.51 17.35 3.26
CA ASP A 116 4.37 18.24 2.12
C ASP A 116 4.99 19.62 2.41
N LEU A 117 4.74 20.19 3.59
CA LEU A 117 5.34 21.45 4.04
C LEU A 117 6.87 21.36 4.17
N ARG A 118 7.39 20.24 4.69
CA ARG A 118 8.84 20.02 4.76
C ARG A 118 9.48 19.93 3.38
N GLN A 119 8.80 19.32 2.41
CA GLN A 119 9.27 19.26 1.03
C GLN A 119 9.28 20.64 0.37
N GLN A 120 8.28 21.49 0.65
CA GLN A 120 8.23 22.87 0.17
C GLN A 120 9.34 23.73 0.77
N LEU A 121 9.57 23.65 2.08
CA LEU A 121 10.58 24.45 2.78
C LEU A 121 12.02 23.97 2.51
N GLY A 122 12.23 22.66 2.30
CA GLY A 122 13.54 22.09 1.97
C GLY A 122 13.90 22.17 0.48
N GLY A 123 12.98 22.64 -0.38
CA GLY A 123 13.20 22.84 -1.80
C GLY A 123 13.74 24.24 -2.17
N ASP A 124 13.64 25.22 -1.26
CA ASP A 124 14.04 26.61 -1.49
C ASP A 124 15.54 26.89 -1.21
N ASP A 125 16.24 26.00 -0.50
CA ASP A 125 17.66 26.18 -0.15
C ASP A 125 18.64 25.75 -1.27
N ALA A 126 18.15 25.44 -2.48
CA ALA A 126 18.96 24.95 -3.61
C ALA A 126 19.16 25.94 -4.77
N GLU A 127 18.67 27.18 -4.68
CA GLU A 127 18.76 28.19 -5.76
C GLU A 127 19.54 29.48 -5.42
N THR A 128 20.53 29.43 -4.51
CA THR A 128 21.51 30.55 -4.36
C THR A 128 22.95 30.07 -4.43
#